data_AF-A0A196S769-F1
#
_entry.id   AF-A0A196S769-F1
#
_cell.length_a   1.000
_cell.length_b   1.000
_cell.length_c   1.000
_cell.angle_alpha   90.00
_cell.angle_beta   90.00
_cell.angle_gamma   90.00
#
_symmetry.space_group_name_H-M   'P 1'
#
loop_
_entity.id
_entity.type
_entity.pdbx_description
1 polymer ?
#
loop_
_entity_poly.entity_id
_entity_poly.type
_entity_poly.pdbx_seq_one_letter_code
_entity_poly.pdbx_strand_id
1 'polypeptide(L)'
;MGTVSMHSAPSNKLVLKITKEGDSVSGSIIGKVKSEYTANELCDFAYLPERQLYETGENTVIPHIDAFDKDNDLSSPYILPIRFSAYSAPYDINIRDSTNEKERSYSKFYIFVSSNEQIPTQPKDNLPLIADDSPLKQYMDAVKLLTERQPIWDKRYLILEVMKICSAPFEVVKNSVAMVVPYVCYTMTDGPFRNVWIRLGYNPSLDPSSWKYQYIEFRFSKRPVLRDASKNAESLPSLYDIPLNLHNRYPLYILQVVNAKCN
;
A
#
# COMPACT_ATOMS: atom_id res chain seq x y z
N MET A 1 8.64 6.12 -16.98
CA MET A 1 9.39 5.37 -18.02
C MET A 1 10.22 4.31 -17.32
N GLY A 2 9.83 3.04 -17.44
CA GLY A 2 10.68 1.94 -16.99
C GLY A 2 11.87 1.88 -17.93
N THR A 3 13.08 2.03 -17.40
CA THR A 3 14.29 1.73 -18.16
C THR A 3 14.27 0.24 -18.44
N VAL A 4 13.83 -0.17 -19.64
CA VAL A 4 14.26 -1.44 -20.21
C VAL A 4 15.76 -1.31 -20.23
N SER A 5 16.45 -2.01 -19.34
CA SER A 5 17.89 -1.97 -19.36
C SER A 5 18.33 -2.87 -20.51
N MET A 6 18.20 -2.32 -21.72
CA MET A 6 18.91 -2.78 -22.90
C MET A 6 20.40 -2.50 -22.65
N HIS A 7 20.99 -3.21 -21.69
CA HIS A 7 22.41 -3.12 -21.42
C HIS A 7 23.10 -3.69 -22.66
N SER A 8 23.73 -2.81 -23.43
CA SER A 8 24.55 -3.21 -24.55
C SER A 8 25.63 -4.17 -24.04
N ALA A 9 25.54 -5.44 -24.42
CA ALA A 9 26.62 -6.38 -24.13
C ALA A 9 27.74 -6.10 -25.15
N PRO A 10 28.99 -5.86 -24.71
CA PRO A 10 30.10 -5.71 -25.65
C PRO A 10 30.26 -7.01 -26.44
N SER A 11 30.32 -6.90 -27.77
CA SER A 11 30.51 -8.05 -28.66
C SER A 11 31.83 -7.94 -29.41
N ASN A 12 32.38 -9.10 -29.75
CA ASN A 12 33.57 -9.23 -30.60
C ASN A 12 33.29 -10.09 -31.84
N LYS A 13 32.02 -10.30 -32.19
CA LYS A 13 31.66 -11.09 -33.39
C LYS A 13 32.05 -10.35 -34.66
N LEU A 14 32.52 -11.10 -35.65
CA LEU A 14 32.85 -10.58 -36.98
C LEU A 14 31.71 -10.91 -37.94
N VAL A 15 31.37 -9.96 -38.80
CA VAL A 15 30.41 -10.16 -39.87
C VAL A 15 31.18 -10.57 -41.11
N LEU A 16 30.93 -11.79 -41.59
CA LEU A 16 31.55 -12.34 -42.79
C LEU A 16 30.55 -12.26 -43.95
N LYS A 17 30.96 -11.63 -45.06
CA LYS A 17 30.23 -11.71 -46.33
C LYS A 17 30.75 -12.92 -47.09
N ILE A 18 29.87 -13.88 -47.34
CA ILE A 18 30.15 -15.06 -48.17
C ILE A 18 29.45 -14.86 -49.51
N THR A 19 30.18 -15.04 -50.61
CA THR A 19 29.64 -14.99 -51.98
C THR A 19 29.91 -16.33 -52.64
N LYS A 20 28.87 -16.94 -53.22
CA LYS A 20 28.96 -18.21 -53.93
C LYS A 20 28.61 -18.00 -55.41
N GLU A 21 29.52 -18.36 -56.30
CA GLU A 21 29.34 -18.36 -57.75
C GLU A 21 29.64 -19.77 -58.28
N GLY A 22 28.60 -20.50 -58.69
CA GLY A 22 28.73 -21.92 -59.05
C GLY A 22 29.25 -22.76 -57.88
N ASP A 23 30.34 -23.49 -58.09
CA ASP A 23 31.04 -24.27 -57.05
C ASP A 23 32.10 -23.47 -56.27
N SER A 24 32.37 -22.22 -56.68
CA SER A 24 33.34 -21.37 -56.01
C SER A 24 32.68 -20.59 -54.88
N VAL A 25 33.25 -20.67 -53.67
CA VAL A 25 32.82 -19.93 -52.48
C VAL A 25 33.95 -19.01 -52.04
N SER A 26 33.69 -17.70 -51.96
CA SER A 26 34.63 -16.70 -51.44
C SER A 26 34.04 -15.99 -50.22
N GLY A 27 34.91 -15.59 -49.29
CA GLY A 27 34.49 -14.93 -48.05
C GLY A 27 35.40 -13.76 -47.69
N SER A 28 34.82 -12.66 -47.20
CA SER A 28 35.56 -11.50 -46.67
C SER A 28 34.90 -10.94 -45.41
N ILE A 29 35.72 -10.48 -44.46
CA ILE A 29 35.23 -9.86 -43.23
C ILE A 29 34.84 -8.42 -43.55
N ILE A 30 33.59 -8.05 -43.29
CA ILE A 30 33.05 -6.72 -43.62
C ILE A 30 32.88 -5.81 -42.41
N GLY A 31 32.95 -6.35 -41.20
CA GLY A 31 32.83 -5.54 -40.00
C GLY A 31 32.88 -6.33 -38.70
N LYS A 32 32.90 -5.59 -37.59
CA LYS A 32 32.85 -6.11 -36.22
C LYS A 32 31.58 -5.61 -35.54
N VAL A 33 30.85 -6.52 -34.90
CA VAL A 33 29.71 -6.18 -34.05
C VAL A 33 30.25 -5.63 -32.72
N LYS A 34 30.06 -4.33 -32.47
CA LYS A 34 30.57 -3.66 -31.26
C LYS A 34 29.74 -3.95 -30.01
N SER A 35 28.43 -4.05 -30.19
CA SER A 35 27.47 -4.23 -29.11
C SER A 35 26.28 -5.03 -29.59
N GLU A 36 25.75 -5.87 -28.71
CA GLU A 36 24.55 -6.66 -28.94
C GLU A 36 23.46 -6.29 -27.93
N TYR A 37 22.22 -6.34 -28.41
CA TYR A 37 21.02 -6.14 -27.63
C TYR A 37 20.19 -7.41 -27.72
N THR A 38 19.87 -8.02 -26.59
CA THR A 38 19.06 -9.24 -26.52
C THR A 38 17.79 -8.97 -25.73
N ALA A 39 16.64 -9.28 -26.32
CA ALA A 39 15.35 -9.25 -25.63
C ALA A 39 15.12 -10.59 -24.92
N ASN A 40 15.68 -10.73 -23.71
CA ASN A 40 15.55 -11.95 -22.89
C ASN A 40 14.36 -11.92 -21.93
N GLU A 41 13.65 -10.79 -21.89
CA GLU A 41 12.49 -10.57 -21.04
C GLU A 41 11.23 -11.16 -21.68
N LEU A 42 10.26 -11.54 -20.85
CA LEU A 42 8.96 -12.00 -21.31
C LEU A 42 8.09 -10.80 -21.72
N CYS A 43 7.15 -11.04 -22.64
CA CYS A 43 6.16 -10.04 -23.00
C CYS A 43 5.24 -9.75 -21.81
N ASP A 44 4.85 -8.48 -21.66
CA ASP A 44 3.83 -8.08 -20.68
C ASP A 44 2.43 -8.54 -21.13
N PHE A 45 1.44 -8.38 -20.27
CA PHE A 45 0.04 -8.66 -20.59
C PHE A 45 -0.42 -7.80 -21.77
N ALA A 46 -0.85 -8.46 -22.84
CA ALA A 46 -1.52 -7.81 -23.96
C ALA A 46 -3.01 -7.67 -23.68
N TYR A 47 -3.58 -6.53 -24.04
CA TYR A 47 -5.02 -6.30 -24.01
C TYR A 47 -5.48 -5.77 -25.37
N LEU A 48 -6.73 -6.07 -25.70
CA LEU A 48 -7.38 -5.48 -26.87
C LEU A 48 -8.15 -4.24 -26.40
N PRO A 49 -7.75 -3.02 -26.80
CA PRO A 49 -8.52 -1.82 -26.45
C PRO A 49 -9.91 -1.91 -27.08
N GLU A 50 -10.93 -1.57 -26.30
CA GLU A 50 -12.28 -1.45 -26.82
C GLU A 50 -12.33 -0.29 -27.81
N ARG A 51 -12.62 -0.60 -29.08
CA ARG A 51 -12.50 0.36 -30.20
C ARG A 51 -13.35 1.61 -30.05
N GLN A 52 -14.36 1.59 -29.18
CA GLN A 52 -15.22 2.74 -28.92
C GLN A 52 -14.52 3.81 -28.06
N LEU A 53 -13.51 3.42 -27.27
CA LEU A 53 -12.80 4.30 -26.35
C LEU A 53 -11.45 4.80 -26.88
N TYR A 54 -10.97 4.20 -27.98
CA TYR A 54 -9.64 4.46 -28.53
C TYR A 54 -9.68 4.56 -30.05
N GLU A 55 -9.09 5.62 -30.59
CA GLU A 55 -8.76 5.76 -32.00
C GLU A 55 -7.35 5.19 -32.24
N THR A 56 -7.25 4.20 -33.12
CA THR A 56 -5.97 3.61 -33.54
C THR A 56 -5.52 4.19 -34.87
N GLY A 57 -4.42 4.95 -34.87
CA GLY A 57 -3.67 5.33 -36.07
C GLY A 57 -2.54 4.33 -36.37
N GLU A 58 -1.73 4.58 -37.42
CA GLU A 58 -0.66 3.66 -37.84
C GLU A 58 0.37 3.38 -36.73
N ASN A 59 0.70 4.36 -35.89
CA ASN A 59 1.68 4.24 -34.80
C ASN A 59 1.21 4.87 -33.48
N THR A 60 -0.09 5.19 -33.34
CA THR A 60 -0.60 5.95 -32.20
C THR A 60 -1.95 5.44 -31.76
N VAL A 61 -2.17 5.43 -30.44
CA VAL A 61 -3.47 5.15 -29.84
C VAL A 61 -3.92 6.40 -29.11
N ILE A 62 -5.04 6.97 -29.52
CA ILE A 62 -5.62 8.20 -28.93
C ILE A 62 -6.83 7.78 -28.10
N PRO A 63 -6.80 7.96 -26.76
CA PRO A 63 -7.97 7.70 -25.92
C PRO A 63 -9.00 8.83 -26.06
N HIS A 64 -10.26 8.50 -26.28
CA HIS A 64 -11.38 9.45 -26.27
C HIS A 64 -11.80 9.76 -24.83
N ILE A 65 -11.09 10.67 -24.17
CA ILE A 65 -11.33 11.04 -22.75
C ILE A 65 -12.77 11.47 -22.49
N ASP A 66 -13.47 12.03 -23.49
CA ASP A 66 -14.87 12.46 -23.36
C ASP A 66 -15.89 11.30 -23.35
N ALA A 67 -15.48 10.08 -23.73
CA ALA A 67 -16.32 8.88 -23.70
C ALA A 67 -16.40 8.27 -22.29
N PHE A 68 -15.26 8.15 -21.59
CA PHE A 68 -15.04 8.83 -20.30
C PHE A 68 -16.24 8.95 -19.36
N ASP A 69 -16.90 10.11 -19.50
CA ASP A 69 -17.93 10.65 -18.62
C ASP A 69 -19.34 10.19 -18.97
N LYS A 70 -19.54 9.52 -20.12
CA LYS A 70 -20.88 9.32 -20.70
C LYS A 70 -21.50 7.96 -20.39
N ASP A 71 -20.72 6.95 -20.02
CA ASP A 71 -21.25 5.62 -19.70
C ASP A 71 -21.34 5.39 -18.19
N ASN A 72 -22.57 5.47 -17.69
CA ASN A 72 -22.93 5.38 -16.28
C ASN A 72 -23.36 3.98 -15.84
N ASP A 73 -23.11 2.92 -16.61
CA ASP A 73 -23.47 1.56 -16.17
C ASP A 73 -22.45 0.50 -16.65
N LEU A 74 -21.84 -0.16 -15.67
CA LEU A 74 -21.00 -1.36 -15.71
C LEU A 74 -19.55 -1.30 -16.22
N SER A 75 -19.17 -0.37 -17.10
CA SER A 75 -17.78 -0.32 -17.61
C SER A 75 -17.22 1.10 -17.51
N SER A 76 -16.84 1.52 -16.30
CA SER A 76 -15.98 2.70 -16.16
C SER A 76 -14.75 2.46 -17.03
N PRO A 77 -14.51 3.27 -18.07
CA PRO A 77 -13.37 3.08 -18.92
C PRO A 77 -12.11 3.38 -18.09
N TYR A 78 -11.35 2.35 -17.72
CA TYR A 78 -10.09 2.54 -17.00
C TYR A 78 -8.98 2.74 -18.03
N ILE A 79 -8.23 3.84 -17.89
CA ILE A 79 -6.97 3.98 -18.63
C ILE A 79 -6.06 2.85 -18.12
N LEU A 80 -5.69 1.97 -19.03
CA LEU A 80 -4.86 0.83 -18.69
C LEU A 80 -3.42 1.29 -18.42
N PRO A 81 -2.75 0.73 -17.41
CA PRO A 81 -1.39 1.11 -17.11
C PRO A 81 -0.48 0.76 -18.28
N ILE A 82 0.56 1.58 -18.50
CA ILE A 82 1.57 1.36 -19.57
C ILE A 82 2.27 0.00 -19.41
N ARG A 83 2.29 -0.52 -18.18
CA ARG A 83 2.83 -1.84 -17.83
C ARG A 83 1.92 -2.49 -16.79
N PHE A 84 1.54 -3.74 -17.00
CA PHE A 84 0.81 -4.53 -16.02
C PHE A 84 1.78 -5.27 -15.11
N SER A 85 2.84 -5.81 -15.70
CA SER A 85 3.86 -6.54 -14.95
C SER A 85 4.91 -5.58 -14.39
N ALA A 86 5.06 -5.60 -13.06
CA ALA A 86 6.16 -4.90 -12.39
C ALA A 86 7.54 -5.55 -12.66
N TYR A 87 7.55 -6.78 -13.18
CA TYR A 87 8.74 -7.57 -13.46
C TYR A 87 8.67 -8.13 -14.89
N SER A 88 9.78 -8.05 -15.63
CA SER A 88 9.86 -8.54 -17.01
C SER A 88 10.57 -9.89 -17.14
N ALA A 89 11.22 -10.35 -16.07
CA ALA A 89 11.85 -11.66 -16.01
C ALA A 89 11.02 -12.57 -15.09
N PRO A 90 10.93 -13.88 -15.41
CA PRO A 90 10.32 -14.84 -14.51
C PRO A 90 11.09 -14.81 -13.19
N TYR A 91 10.42 -14.30 -12.16
CA TYR A 91 10.87 -14.39 -10.79
C TYR A 91 10.08 -15.51 -10.15
N ASP A 92 10.72 -16.25 -9.25
CA ASP A 92 10.03 -17.20 -8.38
C ASP A 92 9.16 -16.37 -7.42
N ILE A 93 7.98 -15.95 -7.91
CA ILE A 93 6.84 -15.75 -7.05
C ILE A 93 6.74 -17.05 -6.29
N ASN A 94 7.21 -17.05 -5.05
CA ASN A 94 7.01 -18.13 -4.12
C ASN A 94 5.49 -18.24 -3.87
N ILE A 95 4.73 -18.68 -4.88
CA ILE A 95 3.46 -19.34 -4.72
C ILE A 95 3.88 -20.66 -4.08
N ARG A 96 4.08 -20.59 -2.77
CA ARG A 96 4.19 -21.80 -1.99
C ARG A 96 2.85 -22.47 -2.21
N ASP A 97 2.85 -23.62 -2.87
CA ASP A 97 1.81 -24.64 -2.74
C ASP A 97 1.79 -25.06 -1.28
N SER A 98 1.33 -24.17 -0.40
CA SER A 98 1.03 -24.55 0.95
C SER A 98 -0.30 -25.26 0.83
N THR A 99 -0.26 -26.59 0.91
CA THR A 99 -1.44 -27.43 1.14
C THR A 99 -2.20 -27.05 2.42
N ASN A 100 -1.65 -26.11 3.21
CA ASN A 100 -2.24 -25.42 4.35
C ASN A 100 -2.66 -23.97 4.05
N GLU A 101 -2.99 -23.60 2.80
CA GLU A 101 -3.79 -22.42 2.53
C GLU A 101 -5.19 -22.66 3.13
N LYS A 102 -5.31 -22.49 4.44
CA LYS A 102 -6.60 -22.12 5.01
C LYS A 102 -7.00 -20.88 4.25
N GLU A 103 -8.09 -20.93 3.49
CA GLU A 103 -8.79 -19.75 3.02
C GLU A 103 -8.75 -18.74 4.17
N ARG A 104 -7.91 -17.70 4.05
CA ARG A 104 -8.00 -16.59 4.97
C ARG A 104 -9.37 -16.03 4.69
N SER A 105 -10.33 -16.37 5.54
CA SER A 105 -11.67 -15.81 5.45
C SER A 105 -11.49 -14.29 5.37
N TYR A 106 -11.70 -13.73 4.18
CA TYR A 106 -11.61 -12.30 3.92
C TYR A 106 -12.78 -11.55 4.57
N SER A 107 -13.59 -12.23 5.39
CA SER A 107 -14.58 -11.62 6.26
C SER A 107 -13.86 -10.68 7.23
N LYS A 108 -13.76 -9.42 6.83
CA LYS A 108 -13.34 -8.36 7.73
C LYS A 108 -14.44 -8.21 8.78
N PHE A 109 -14.20 -8.77 9.96
CA PHE A 109 -15.12 -8.67 11.09
C PHE A 109 -15.37 -7.20 11.51
N TYR A 110 -14.43 -6.30 11.21
CA TYR A 110 -14.58 -4.86 11.44
C TYR A 110 -15.67 -4.22 10.58
N ILE A 111 -16.38 -3.25 11.16
CA ILE A 111 -17.29 -2.36 10.44
C ILE A 111 -16.50 -1.16 9.92
N PHE A 112 -16.53 -0.97 8.60
CA PHE A 112 -15.94 0.15 7.88
C PHE A 112 -17.07 1.06 7.43
N VAL A 113 -16.97 2.35 7.74
CA VAL A 113 -18.03 3.34 7.49
C VAL A 113 -17.41 4.52 6.77
N SER A 114 -18.02 4.97 5.67
CA SER A 114 -17.65 6.27 5.08
C SER A 114 -18.23 7.41 5.91
N SER A 115 -17.57 8.55 5.95
CA SER A 115 -18.00 9.74 6.72
C SER A 115 -19.42 10.23 6.41
N ASN A 116 -19.97 9.89 5.25
CA ASN A 116 -21.32 10.28 4.84
C ASN A 116 -22.41 9.22 5.14
N GLU A 117 -22.02 8.04 5.65
CA GLU A 117 -22.93 6.93 5.90
C GLU A 117 -23.48 6.95 7.34
N GLN A 118 -24.53 6.15 7.58
CA GLN A 118 -25.11 5.98 8.91
C GLN A 118 -24.13 5.27 9.86
N ILE A 119 -24.02 5.78 11.08
CA ILE A 119 -23.13 5.23 12.09
C ILE A 119 -23.70 3.93 12.68
N PRO A 120 -22.90 2.86 12.76
CA PRO A 120 -23.33 1.60 13.34
C PRO A 120 -23.48 1.72 14.86
N THR A 121 -24.67 1.39 15.37
CA THR A 121 -24.96 1.34 16.81
C THR A 121 -24.77 -0.05 17.39
N GLN A 122 -24.86 -1.08 16.56
CA GLN A 122 -24.77 -2.50 16.92
C GLN A 122 -23.61 -3.15 16.17
N PRO A 123 -23.03 -4.22 16.72
CA PRO A 123 -22.01 -5.00 16.02
C PRO A 123 -22.64 -5.79 14.85
N LYS A 124 -21.82 -6.38 13.96
CA LYS A 124 -22.33 -7.18 12.84
C LYS A 124 -23.02 -8.45 13.34
N ASP A 125 -24.12 -8.83 12.69
CA ASP A 125 -24.90 -10.02 13.04
C ASP A 125 -24.14 -11.34 12.86
N ASN A 126 -23.13 -11.36 11.98
CA ASN A 126 -22.34 -12.55 11.66
C ASN A 126 -21.16 -12.81 12.60
N LEU A 127 -21.04 -12.06 13.69
CA LEU A 127 -19.97 -12.27 14.66
C LEU A 127 -20.25 -13.48 15.55
N PRO A 128 -19.24 -14.33 15.82
CA PRO A 128 -19.41 -15.45 16.74
C PRO A 128 -19.78 -14.95 18.14
N LEU A 129 -20.61 -15.67 18.87
CA LEU A 129 -20.90 -15.30 20.25
C LEU A 129 -19.66 -15.49 21.12
N ILE A 130 -19.32 -14.49 21.93
CA ILE A 130 -18.28 -14.62 22.96
C ILE A 130 -18.97 -15.09 24.22
N ALA A 131 -18.76 -16.37 24.58
CA ALA A 131 -19.27 -16.94 25.81
C ALA A 131 -18.66 -16.25 27.05
N ASP A 132 -19.40 -16.21 28.16
CA ASP A 132 -18.98 -15.50 29.38
C ASP A 132 -17.77 -16.14 30.08
N ASP A 133 -17.54 -17.43 29.86
CA ASP A 133 -16.39 -18.19 30.36
C ASP A 133 -15.14 -18.06 29.46
N SER A 134 -15.26 -17.41 28.30
CA SER A 134 -14.16 -17.23 27.37
C SER A 134 -13.07 -16.30 27.93
N PRO A 135 -11.78 -16.61 27.75
CA PRO A 135 -10.70 -15.69 28.10
C PRO A 135 -10.74 -14.39 27.29
N LEU A 136 -11.53 -14.33 26.21
CA LEU A 136 -11.77 -13.11 25.44
C LEU A 136 -12.66 -12.10 26.15
N LYS A 137 -13.50 -12.55 27.09
CA LYS A 137 -14.45 -11.71 27.81
C LYS A 137 -13.76 -10.57 28.56
N GLN A 138 -12.67 -10.87 29.28
CA GLN A 138 -11.89 -9.86 30.01
C GLN A 138 -11.36 -8.74 29.09
N TYR A 139 -10.96 -9.08 27.86
CA TYR A 139 -10.45 -8.11 26.90
C TYR A 139 -11.59 -7.27 26.30
N MET A 140 -12.75 -7.90 26.04
CA MET A 140 -13.94 -7.18 25.59
C MET A 140 -14.40 -6.17 26.66
N ASP A 141 -14.44 -6.56 27.92
CA ASP A 141 -14.85 -5.70 29.03
C ASP A 141 -13.84 -4.57 29.26
N ALA A 142 -12.54 -4.84 29.14
CA ALA A 142 -11.50 -3.80 29.17
C ALA A 142 -11.65 -2.80 28.03
N VAL A 143 -11.90 -3.26 26.79
CA VAL A 143 -12.14 -2.38 25.64
C VAL A 143 -13.41 -1.55 25.85
N LYS A 144 -14.51 -2.14 26.32
CA LYS A 144 -15.75 -1.40 26.66
C LYS A 144 -15.48 -0.30 27.68
N LEU A 145 -14.84 -0.62 28.79
CA LEU A 145 -14.49 0.34 29.84
C LEU A 145 -13.65 1.52 29.30
N LEU A 146 -12.65 1.24 28.45
CA LEU A 146 -11.82 2.28 27.84
C LEU A 146 -12.62 3.14 26.86
N THR A 147 -13.49 2.53 26.06
CA THR A 147 -14.31 3.25 25.08
C THR A 147 -15.42 4.10 25.71
N GLU A 148 -15.89 3.74 26.89
CA GLU A 148 -16.81 4.55 27.70
C GLU A 148 -16.13 5.81 28.24
N ARG A 149 -14.87 5.69 28.68
CA ARG A 149 -14.06 6.83 29.15
C ARG A 149 -13.66 7.77 28.03
N GLN A 150 -13.32 7.22 26.87
CA GLN A 150 -12.92 7.96 25.68
C GLN A 150 -13.49 7.27 24.44
N PRO A 151 -14.30 7.95 23.61
CA PRO A 151 -15.02 7.29 22.52
C PRO A 151 -14.15 6.91 21.31
N ILE A 152 -12.95 7.48 21.17
CA ILE A 152 -12.07 7.30 20.00
C ILE A 152 -10.68 6.91 20.47
N TRP A 153 -10.08 5.87 19.89
CA TRP A 153 -8.78 5.36 20.28
C TRP A 153 -7.87 5.11 19.08
N ASP A 154 -6.59 5.47 19.19
CA ASP A 154 -5.58 4.94 18.28
C ASP A 154 -5.44 3.42 18.48
N LYS A 155 -5.23 2.70 17.37
CA LYS A 155 -5.19 1.23 17.36
C LYS A 155 -4.09 0.67 18.25
N ARG A 156 -2.89 1.28 18.24
CA ARG A 156 -1.76 0.83 19.05
C ARG A 156 -1.93 1.26 20.50
N TYR A 157 -2.40 2.49 20.71
CA TYR A 157 -2.60 3.01 22.06
C TYR A 157 -3.67 2.21 22.85
N LEU A 158 -4.78 1.83 22.20
CA LEU A 158 -5.79 0.96 22.80
C LEU A 158 -5.20 -0.36 23.31
N ILE A 159 -4.37 -1.03 22.49
CA ILE A 159 -3.72 -2.30 22.86
C ILE A 159 -2.84 -2.11 24.09
N LEU A 160 -2.08 -1.02 24.16
CA LEU A 160 -1.20 -0.74 25.30
C LEU A 160 -1.99 -0.48 26.59
N GLU A 161 -3.12 0.24 26.53
CA GLU A 161 -3.97 0.46 27.70
C GLU A 161 -4.67 -0.82 28.15
N VAL A 162 -5.18 -1.64 27.22
CA VAL A 162 -5.74 -2.97 27.57
C VAL A 162 -4.67 -3.86 28.19
N MET A 163 -3.43 -3.82 27.70
CA MET A 163 -2.32 -4.59 28.26
C MET A 163 -2.06 -4.22 29.72
N LYS A 164 -2.16 -2.93 30.09
CA LYS A 164 -2.01 -2.48 31.49
C LYS A 164 -3.13 -3.02 32.39
N ILE A 165 -4.36 -3.13 31.86
CA ILE A 165 -5.52 -3.63 32.61
C ILE A 165 -5.43 -5.15 32.79
N CYS A 166 -5.19 -5.89 31.70
CA CYS A 166 -5.24 -7.36 31.71
C CYS A 166 -3.91 -8.02 32.11
N SER A 167 -2.81 -7.26 32.22
CA SER A 167 -1.48 -7.75 32.62
C SER A 167 -1.00 -8.98 31.83
N ALA A 168 -1.21 -8.97 30.51
CA ALA A 168 -0.86 -10.06 29.60
C ALA A 168 0.21 -9.66 28.56
N PRO A 169 0.92 -10.60 27.90
CA PRO A 169 1.92 -10.28 26.90
C PRO A 169 1.35 -9.52 25.68
N PHE A 170 2.13 -8.60 25.11
CA PHE A 170 1.68 -7.71 24.02
C PHE A 170 1.00 -8.44 22.84
N GLU A 171 1.60 -9.52 22.34
CA GLU A 171 1.02 -10.26 21.19
C GLU A 171 -0.29 -10.97 21.54
N VAL A 172 -0.45 -11.45 22.78
CA VAL A 172 -1.72 -12.04 23.25
C VAL A 172 -2.79 -10.96 23.29
N VAL A 173 -2.49 -9.82 23.91
CA VAL A 173 -3.42 -8.69 24.01
C VAL A 173 -3.80 -8.19 22.61
N LYS A 174 -2.82 -8.00 21.72
CA LYS A 174 -3.05 -7.54 20.35
C LYS A 174 -3.99 -8.46 19.58
N ASN A 175 -3.80 -9.78 19.66
CA ASN A 175 -4.67 -10.74 18.98
C ASN A 175 -6.08 -10.77 19.61
N SER A 176 -6.18 -10.81 20.94
CA SER A 176 -7.46 -10.77 21.64
C SER A 176 -8.24 -9.48 21.36
N VAL A 177 -7.57 -8.32 21.41
CA VAL A 177 -8.15 -7.01 21.07
C VAL A 177 -8.64 -7.01 19.62
N ALA A 178 -7.86 -7.54 18.68
CA ALA A 178 -8.27 -7.64 17.29
C ALA A 178 -9.57 -8.45 17.11
N MET A 179 -9.81 -9.47 17.94
CA MET A 179 -11.02 -10.27 17.94
C MET A 179 -12.22 -9.58 18.60
N VAL A 180 -12.03 -8.82 19.68
CA VAL A 180 -13.14 -8.22 20.44
C VAL A 180 -13.54 -6.81 19.99
N VAL A 181 -12.64 -6.08 19.31
CA VAL A 181 -12.92 -4.72 18.79
C VAL A 181 -14.18 -4.64 17.91
N PRO A 182 -14.47 -5.59 16.99
CA PRO A 182 -15.70 -5.60 16.20
C PRO A 182 -17.01 -5.55 16.99
N TYR A 183 -17.00 -5.97 18.26
CA TYR A 183 -18.18 -5.99 19.13
C TYR A 183 -18.44 -4.65 19.81
N VAL A 184 -17.46 -3.75 19.80
CA VAL A 184 -17.48 -2.51 20.61
C VAL A 184 -17.21 -1.27 19.75
N CYS A 185 -16.50 -1.42 18.64
CA CYS A 185 -16.02 -0.31 17.83
C CYS A 185 -16.21 -0.54 16.33
N TYR A 186 -16.22 0.56 15.59
CA TYR A 186 -16.08 0.63 14.13
C TYR A 186 -14.89 1.51 13.74
N THR A 187 -14.58 1.58 12.44
CA THR A 187 -13.56 2.50 11.90
C THR A 187 -14.12 3.25 10.71
N MET A 188 -13.71 4.51 10.55
CA MET A 188 -13.98 5.27 9.34
C MET A 188 -12.95 4.94 8.25
N THR A 189 -13.41 4.84 7.00
CA THR A 189 -12.56 4.61 5.82
C THR A 189 -11.90 5.89 5.32
N ASP A 190 -12.57 7.02 5.51
CA ASP A 190 -12.17 8.34 5.05
C ASP A 190 -12.26 9.38 6.18
N GLY A 191 -11.93 10.63 5.85
CA GLY A 191 -12.05 11.75 6.77
C GLY A 191 -10.95 11.86 7.83
N PRO A 192 -11.14 12.78 8.80
CA PRO A 192 -10.13 13.11 9.81
C PRO A 192 -10.02 12.05 10.91
N PHE A 193 -11.01 11.18 11.06
CA PHE A 193 -11.03 10.06 12.00
C PHE A 193 -10.75 8.71 11.31
N ARG A 194 -10.06 8.73 10.17
CA ARG A 194 -9.58 7.51 9.51
C ARG A 194 -8.58 6.78 10.41
N ASN A 195 -8.56 5.45 10.33
CA ASN A 195 -7.55 4.60 10.98
C ASN A 195 -7.52 4.62 12.53
N VAL A 196 -8.57 5.11 13.19
CA VAL A 196 -8.79 4.98 14.64
C VAL A 196 -9.98 4.05 14.94
N TRP A 197 -10.08 3.56 16.16
CA TRP A 197 -11.24 2.83 16.66
C TRP A 197 -12.23 3.79 17.29
N ILE A 198 -13.48 3.76 16.83
CA ILE A 198 -14.56 4.61 17.32
C ILE A 198 -15.62 3.72 17.95
N ARG A 199 -16.07 4.06 19.16
CA ARG A 199 -17.12 3.32 19.86
C ARG A 199 -18.40 3.27 19.02
N LEU A 200 -19.05 2.11 18.97
CA LEU A 200 -20.36 1.94 18.32
C LEU A 200 -21.37 2.97 18.86
N GLY A 201 -22.14 3.55 17.94
CA GLY A 201 -23.14 4.59 18.22
C GLY A 201 -22.58 5.99 18.45
N TYR A 202 -21.27 6.20 18.46
CA TYR A 202 -20.67 7.53 18.59
C TYR A 202 -20.34 8.13 17.21
N ASN A 203 -20.86 9.33 16.93
CA ASN A 203 -20.55 10.08 15.70
C ASN A 203 -19.63 11.28 16.04
N PRO A 204 -18.34 11.25 15.63
CA PRO A 204 -17.41 12.33 15.96
C PRO A 204 -17.71 13.64 15.20
N SER A 205 -18.46 13.60 14.11
CA SER A 205 -18.85 14.80 13.36
C SER A 205 -19.92 15.63 14.07
N LEU A 206 -20.67 15.02 15.00
CA LEU A 206 -21.71 15.70 15.79
C LEU A 206 -21.18 16.26 17.11
N ASP A 207 -19.99 15.87 17.54
CA ASP A 207 -19.36 16.30 18.78
C ASP A 207 -18.07 17.08 18.48
N PRO A 208 -18.11 18.44 18.54
CA PRO A 208 -16.94 19.27 18.29
C PRO A 208 -15.75 18.90 19.17
N SER A 209 -15.95 18.39 20.39
CA SER A 209 -14.87 18.02 21.30
C SER A 209 -14.02 16.85 20.78
N SER A 210 -14.49 16.13 19.76
CA SER A 210 -13.78 15.05 19.08
C SER A 210 -12.53 15.51 18.33
N TRP A 211 -12.39 16.80 18.04
CA TRP A 211 -11.28 17.34 17.23
C TRP A 211 -9.90 16.92 17.73
N LYS A 212 -9.72 16.76 19.04
CA LYS A 212 -8.46 16.34 19.69
C LYS A 212 -8.04 14.90 19.37
N TYR A 213 -8.95 14.07 18.85
CA TYR A 213 -8.71 12.66 18.51
C TYR A 213 -8.51 12.43 17.01
N GLN A 214 -8.41 13.50 16.21
CA GLN A 214 -8.17 13.37 14.78
C GLN A 214 -6.85 12.67 14.49
N TYR A 215 -6.85 11.88 13.41
CA TYR A 215 -5.71 11.09 12.96
C TYR A 215 -4.85 11.88 11.99
N ILE A 216 -3.59 12.09 12.39
CA ILE A 216 -2.55 12.70 11.57
C ILE A 216 -1.46 11.66 11.30
N GLU A 217 -1.12 11.49 10.02
CA GLU A 217 -0.07 10.58 9.58
C GLU A 217 1.10 11.39 9.06
N PHE A 218 2.28 11.19 9.67
CA PHE A 218 3.53 11.72 9.15
C PHE A 218 4.21 10.64 8.31
N ARG A 219 4.40 10.91 7.02
CA ARG A 219 5.16 10.03 6.12
C ARG A 219 6.54 10.60 5.89
N PHE A 220 7.54 9.95 6.47
CA PHE A 220 8.93 10.28 6.19
C PHE A 220 9.40 9.46 5.00
N SER A 221 9.46 10.08 3.83
CA SER A 221 10.19 9.49 2.71
C SER A 221 11.67 9.47 3.09
N LYS A 222 12.28 8.29 3.22
CA LYS A 222 13.72 8.19 2.95
C LYS A 222 13.88 8.65 1.51
N ARG A 223 14.26 9.92 1.29
CA ARG A 223 14.59 10.37 -0.06
C ARG A 223 15.67 9.40 -0.58
N PRO A 224 15.60 8.96 -1.84
CA PRO A 224 16.74 8.28 -2.43
C PRO A 224 17.93 9.24 -2.32
N VAL A 225 18.93 8.87 -1.52
CA VAL A 225 20.21 9.58 -1.50
C VAL A 225 20.79 9.38 -2.89
N LEU A 226 20.88 10.45 -3.68
CA LEU A 226 21.61 10.41 -4.94
C LEU A 226 23.03 9.93 -4.62
N ARG A 227 23.50 8.86 -5.28
CA ARG A 227 24.85 8.31 -5.07
C ARG A 227 25.96 9.34 -5.32
N ASP A 228 25.64 10.46 -5.97
CA ASP A 228 26.55 11.55 -6.31
C ASP A 228 26.36 12.81 -5.45
N ALA A 229 25.77 12.70 -4.26
CA ALA A 229 25.84 13.78 -3.28
C ALA A 229 27.32 13.98 -2.87
N SER A 230 27.98 14.97 -3.48
CA SER A 230 29.35 15.36 -3.13
C SER A 230 29.46 15.51 -1.61
N LYS A 231 30.60 15.11 -1.03
CA LYS A 231 30.86 15.16 0.42
C LYS A 231 30.74 16.56 1.05
N ASN A 232 30.51 17.60 0.24
CA ASN A 232 30.44 19.00 0.64
C ASN A 232 29.07 19.65 0.41
N ALA A 233 28.03 18.89 0.05
CA ALA A 233 26.69 19.45 0.01
C ALA A 233 26.18 19.67 1.44
N GLU A 234 26.13 20.92 1.88
CA GLU A 234 25.52 21.30 3.16
C GLU A 234 24.10 20.71 3.24
N SER A 235 23.87 19.81 4.18
CA SER A 235 22.53 19.33 4.47
C SER A 235 21.70 20.52 4.97
N LEU A 236 20.52 20.72 4.38
CA LEU A 236 19.55 21.69 4.87
C LEU A 236 19.33 21.51 6.39
N PRO A 237 19.17 22.60 7.15
CA PRO A 237 19.04 22.53 8.60
C PRO A 237 17.87 21.61 8.98
N SER A 238 18.13 20.64 9.88
CA SER A 238 17.08 19.79 10.42
C SER A 238 16.14 20.65 11.26
N LEU A 239 14.94 20.91 10.75
CA LEU A 239 13.95 21.68 11.50
C LEU A 239 13.44 20.91 12.74
N TYR A 240 13.62 19.57 12.75
CA TYR A 240 13.23 18.69 13.85
C TYR A 240 14.17 17.47 13.95
N ASP A 241 14.79 17.26 15.11
CA ASP A 241 15.48 16.00 15.46
C ASP A 241 14.47 15.06 16.14
N ILE A 242 13.59 14.45 15.34
CA ILE A 242 12.71 13.38 15.82
C ILE A 242 13.38 12.05 15.48
N PRO A 243 13.64 11.15 16.45
CA PRO A 243 14.16 9.82 16.16
C PRO A 243 13.20 9.08 15.23
N LEU A 244 13.61 8.93 13.97
CA LEU A 244 12.84 8.33 12.90
C LEU A 244 12.79 6.81 13.08
N ASN A 245 11.67 6.30 13.59
CA ASN A 245 11.28 4.91 13.37
C ASN A 245 10.27 4.88 12.22
N LEU A 246 10.43 3.91 11.31
CA LEU A 246 9.75 3.82 10.00
C LEU A 246 8.21 3.78 10.07
N HIS A 247 7.62 3.72 11.27
CA HIS A 247 6.19 3.53 11.53
C HIS A 247 5.63 4.45 12.62
N ASN A 248 6.30 5.57 12.90
CA ASN A 248 5.88 6.47 13.97
C ASN A 248 4.52 7.13 13.67
N ARG A 249 3.46 6.57 14.24
CA ARG A 249 2.13 7.19 14.36
C ARG A 249 2.06 7.87 15.71
N TYR A 250 2.03 9.20 15.74
CA TYR A 250 1.92 9.95 16.99
C TYR A 250 0.56 10.63 17.06
N PRO A 251 -0.28 10.34 18.07
CA PRO A 251 -1.42 11.19 18.35
C PRO A 251 -0.93 12.57 18.81
N LEU A 252 -1.62 13.63 18.35
CA LEU A 252 -1.26 15.04 18.56
C LEU A 252 -0.93 15.40 20.02
N TYR A 253 -1.54 14.74 21.00
CA TYR A 253 -1.36 15.07 22.42
C TYR A 253 0.00 14.66 23.02
N ILE A 254 0.82 13.88 22.31
CA ILE A 254 2.14 13.43 22.79
C ILE A 254 3.26 14.40 22.36
N LEU A 255 3.01 15.30 21.42
CA LEU A 255 4.01 16.24 20.90
C LEU A 255 4.17 17.43 21.86
N GLN A 256 5.01 17.30 22.88
CA GLN A 256 5.49 18.46 23.63
C GLN A 256 6.51 19.25 22.80
N VAL A 257 6.24 20.53 22.58
CA VAL A 257 7.18 21.47 21.96
C VAL A 257 8.38 21.61 22.87
N VAL A 258 9.54 21.10 22.43
CA VAL A 258 10.81 21.44 23.06
C VAL A 258 11.16 22.85 22.60
N ASN A 259 10.97 23.83 23.48
CA ASN A 259 11.44 25.19 23.23
C ASN A 259 12.96 25.17 23.08
N ALA A 260 13.44 25.27 21.85
CA ALA A 260 14.85 25.49 21.57
C ALA A 260 15.23 26.86 22.14
N LYS A 261 16.08 26.86 23.20
CA LYS A 261 16.74 28.08 23.64
C LYS A 261 17.76 28.45 22.58
N CYS A 262 17.51 29.55 21.86
CA CYS A 262 18.53 30.22 21.08
C CYS A 262 19.57 30.80 22.04
N ASN A 263 20.80 30.31 21.95
CA ASN A 263 21.99 31.02 22.43
C ASN A 263 22.58 31.83 21.28
#